data_AF-A0A9X9A1N1-F1
#
_entry.id   AF-A0A9X9A1N1-F1
#
_cell.length_a   1.000
_cell.length_b   1.000
_cell.length_c   1.000
_cell.angle_alpha   90.00
_cell.angle_beta   90.00
_cell.angle_gamma   90.00
#
_symmetry.space_group_name_H-M   'P 1'
#
loop_
_entity.id
_entity.type
_entity.pdbx_description
1 polymer ?
#
loop_
_entity_poly.entity_id
_entity_poly.type
_entity_poly.pdbx_seq_one_letter_code
_entity_poly.pdbx_strand_id
1 'polypeptide(L)'
;IVNGEAIMGANIVRDLFASVRDVVGGRAGSYESKLKEARDIAMDEMKELAKQKGANAIVGIDVDYEVVRDGMLMVAVSGTAVRI
;
A
#
# COMPACT_ATOMS: atom_id res chain seq x y z
N ILE A 1 -9.08 6.95 -14.44
CA ILE A 1 -8.05 6.44 -13.52
C ILE A 1 -8.31 6.99 -12.13
N VAL A 2 -8.16 6.15 -11.12
CA VAL A 2 -8.20 6.49 -9.68
C VAL A 2 -6.94 5.94 -9.05
N ASN A 3 -6.45 6.62 -8.02
CA ASN A 3 -5.24 6.23 -7.30
C ASN A 3 -5.48 6.32 -5.80
N GLY A 4 -4.60 5.75 -5.01
CA GLY A 4 -4.51 5.98 -3.56
C GLY A 4 -3.10 5.71 -3.07
N GLU A 5 -2.71 6.34 -1.98
CA GLU A 5 -1.34 6.30 -1.50
C GLU A 5 -1.25 6.26 0.02
N ALA A 6 -0.27 5.53 0.55
CA ALA A 6 0.01 5.49 1.97
C ALA A 6 1.52 5.49 2.21
N ILE A 7 1.99 6.42 3.04
CA ILE A 7 3.42 6.56 3.38
C ILE A 7 3.66 6.03 4.79
N MET A 8 4.49 5.00 4.89
CA MET A 8 5.02 4.51 6.16
C MET A 8 6.27 5.30 6.54
N GLY A 9 6.27 5.85 7.75
CA GLY A 9 7.37 6.64 8.28
C GLY A 9 8.65 5.82 8.51
N ALA A 10 9.79 6.52 8.48
CA ALA A 10 11.13 5.93 8.54
C ALA A 10 11.39 5.03 9.77
N ASN A 11 10.79 5.35 10.91
CA ASN A 11 10.91 4.53 12.12
C ASN A 11 10.29 3.15 11.92
N ILE A 12 9.08 3.09 11.36
CA ILE A 12 8.38 1.83 11.09
C ILE A 12 9.18 1.02 10.08
N VAL A 13 9.60 1.64 8.98
CA VAL A 13 10.34 0.97 7.91
C VAL A 13 11.68 0.43 8.38
N ARG A 14 12.41 1.18 9.22
CA ARG A 14 13.65 0.69 9.85
C ARG A 14 13.41 -0.54 10.71
N ASP A 15 12.33 -0.56 11.50
CA ASP A 15 11.97 -1.73 12.31
C ASP A 15 11.59 -2.93 11.43
N LEU A 16 10.89 -2.69 10.31
CA LEU A 16 10.60 -3.69 9.29
C LEU A 16 11.90 -4.28 8.73
N PHE A 17 12.83 -3.45 8.24
CA PHE A 17 14.07 -3.93 7.63
C PHE A 17 15.06 -4.54 8.64
N ALA A 18 15.08 -4.06 9.89
CA ALA A 18 15.88 -4.64 10.96
C ALA A 18 15.39 -6.06 11.31
N SER A 19 14.07 -6.26 11.40
CA SER A 19 13.48 -7.58 11.68
C SER A 19 13.63 -8.59 10.54
N VAL A 20 13.76 -8.14 9.30
CA VAL A 20 14.00 -9.01 8.12
C VAL A 20 15.40 -9.62 8.13
N ARG A 21 16.40 -8.92 8.68
CA ARG A 21 17.78 -9.42 8.71
C ARG A 21 17.95 -10.72 9.53
N ASP A 22 17.01 -11.02 10.42
CA ASP A 22 17.02 -12.20 11.28
C ASP A 22 16.07 -13.33 10.82
N VAL A 23 15.25 -13.10 9.78
CA VAL A 23 14.19 -14.05 9.38
C VAL A 23 14.34 -14.46 7.91
N VAL A 24 15.16 -15.48 7.69
CA VAL A 24 15.18 -16.23 6.42
C VAL A 24 14.08 -17.30 6.50
N GLY A 25 12.93 -17.09 5.84
CA GLY A 25 12.14 -18.22 5.32
C GLY A 25 10.76 -18.56 5.92
N GLY A 26 10.04 -17.66 6.60
CA GLY A 26 8.62 -17.97 6.87
C GLY A 26 7.90 -17.01 7.80
N ARG A 27 7.07 -16.12 7.23
CA ARG A 27 6.08 -15.25 7.91
C ARG A 27 6.56 -14.64 9.23
N ALA A 28 7.32 -13.55 9.17
CA ALA A 28 7.47 -12.70 10.35
C ALA A 28 6.25 -11.76 10.47
N GLY A 29 5.29 -12.17 11.29
CA GLY A 29 3.93 -11.58 11.34
C GLY A 29 3.85 -10.09 11.68
N SER A 30 4.91 -9.47 12.22
CA SER A 30 4.93 -8.02 12.48
C SER A 30 5.12 -7.20 11.20
N TYR A 31 5.96 -7.63 10.26
CA TYR A 31 6.23 -6.83 9.06
C TYR A 31 5.06 -6.84 8.07
N GLU A 32 4.44 -8.01 7.91
CA GLU A 32 3.28 -8.19 7.03
C GLU A 32 2.12 -7.32 7.49
N SER A 33 1.97 -7.12 8.81
CA SER A 33 0.89 -6.32 9.38
C SER A 33 0.95 -4.86 8.97
N LYS A 34 2.14 -4.24 8.97
CA LYS A 34 2.32 -2.81 8.64
C LYS A 34 2.26 -2.53 7.15
N LEU A 35 2.86 -3.40 6.34
CA LEU A 35 2.71 -3.34 4.88
C LEU A 35 1.25 -3.54 4.45
N LYS A 36 0.53 -4.45 5.13
CA LYS A 36 -0.90 -4.66 4.90
C LYS A 36 -1.71 -3.43 5.29
N GLU A 37 -1.46 -2.85 6.46
CA GLU A 37 -2.13 -1.64 6.94
C GLU A 37 -1.98 -0.49 5.93
N ALA A 38 -0.76 -0.22 5.46
CA ALA A 38 -0.52 0.82 4.45
C ALA A 38 -1.25 0.53 3.13
N ARG A 39 -1.21 -0.72 2.65
CA ARG A 39 -1.95 -1.10 1.43
C ARG A 39 -3.46 -0.97 1.60
N ASP A 40 -4.01 -1.34 2.75
CA ASP A 40 -5.44 -1.24 3.03
C ASP A 40 -5.89 0.24 3.01
N ILE A 41 -5.09 1.14 3.60
CA ILE A 41 -5.32 2.60 3.55
C ILE A 41 -5.32 3.11 2.10
N ALA A 42 -4.28 2.80 1.32
CA ALA A 42 -4.18 3.24 -0.08
C ALA A 42 -5.34 2.69 -0.93
N MET A 43 -5.73 1.43 -0.71
CA MET A 43 -6.87 0.82 -1.40
C MET A 43 -8.20 1.48 -1.03
N ASP A 44 -8.39 1.86 0.23
CA ASP A 44 -9.62 2.50 0.69
C ASP A 44 -9.75 3.93 0.14
N GLU A 45 -8.65 4.68 0.05
CA GLU A 45 -8.62 5.98 -0.64
C GLU A 45 -8.99 5.84 -2.12
N MET A 46 -8.39 4.87 -2.83
CA MET A 46 -8.71 4.61 -4.24
C MET A 46 -10.17 4.22 -4.44
N LYS A 47 -10.74 3.40 -3.54
CA LYS A 47 -12.17 3.04 -3.55
C LYS A 47 -13.06 4.25 -3.29
N GLU A 48 -12.70 5.12 -2.36
CA GLU A 48 -13.46 6.33 -2.06
C GLU A 48 -13.52 7.24 -3.28
N LEU A 49 -12.39 7.47 -3.94
CA LEU A 49 -12.33 8.24 -5.18
C LEU A 49 -13.14 7.60 -6.32
N ALA A 50 -13.13 6.27 -6.44
CA ALA A 50 -13.97 5.56 -7.40
C ALA A 50 -15.47 5.76 -7.11
N LYS A 51 -15.88 5.65 -5.84
CA LYS A 51 -17.27 5.88 -5.40
C LYS A 51 -17.71 7.32 -5.70
N GLN A 52 -16.88 8.31 -5.40
CA GLN A 52 -17.16 9.72 -5.70
C GLN A 52 -17.35 9.97 -7.20
N LYS A 53 -16.74 9.15 -8.07
CA LYS A 53 -16.90 9.19 -9.53
C LYS A 53 -18.09 8.37 -10.04
N GLY A 54 -18.90 7.77 -9.15
CA GLY A 54 -20.05 6.95 -9.52
C GLY A 54 -19.69 5.59 -10.14
N ALA A 55 -18.46 5.13 -9.95
CA ALA A 55 -18.02 3.80 -10.37
C ALA A 55 -18.52 2.73 -9.39
N ASN A 56 -18.76 1.52 -9.90
CA ASN A 56 -19.12 0.34 -9.09
C ASN A 56 -18.04 -0.76 -9.12
N ALA A 57 -16.99 -0.59 -9.93
CA ALA A 57 -15.82 -1.46 -9.94
C ALA A 57 -14.54 -0.68 -10.28
N ILE A 58 -13.40 -1.26 -9.91
CA ILE A 58 -12.07 -0.81 -10.32
C ILE A 58 -11.37 -2.01 -10.96
N VAL A 59 -10.88 -1.85 -12.19
CA VAL A 59 -10.21 -2.90 -12.95
C VAL A 59 -8.79 -2.49 -13.32
N GLY A 60 -7.93 -3.48 -13.60
CA GLY A 60 -6.53 -3.24 -13.92
C GLY A 60 -5.80 -2.53 -12.79
N ILE A 61 -5.96 -3.04 -11.56
CA ILE A 61 -5.30 -2.48 -10.39
C ILE A 61 -3.81 -2.84 -10.44
N ASP A 62 -2.97 -1.84 -10.22
CA ASP A 62 -1.53 -1.99 -10.02
C ASP A 62 -1.13 -1.49 -8.62
N VAL A 63 -0.11 -2.12 -8.03
CA VAL A 63 0.35 -1.83 -6.67
C VAL A 63 1.87 -1.70 -6.67
N ASP A 64 2.34 -0.50 -6.37
CA ASP A 64 3.76 -0.16 -6.31
C ASP A 64 4.20 0.09 -4.86
N TYR A 65 5.38 -0.43 -4.54
CA TYR A 65 6.07 -0.19 -3.28
C TYR A 65 7.39 0.53 -3.57
N GLU A 66 7.53 1.76 -3.07
CA GLU A 66 8.73 2.56 -3.33
C GLU A 66 9.33 3.11 -2.03
N VAL A 67 10.63 2.88 -1.84
CA VAL A 67 11.37 3.52 -0.76
C VAL A 67 11.64 4.96 -1.18
N VAL A 68 11.01 5.90 -0.48
CA VAL A 68 11.18 7.34 -0.70
C VAL A 68 12.40 7.82 0.12
N ARG A 69 12.47 9.11 0.43
CA ARG A 69 13.59 9.70 1.17
C ARG A 69 13.62 9.23 2.62
N ASP A 70 14.83 9.17 3.17
CA ASP A 70 15.10 8.93 4.59
C ASP A 70 14.51 7.62 5.15
N GLY A 71 14.36 6.60 4.31
CA GLY A 71 13.85 5.30 4.72
C GLY A 71 12.33 5.26 4.91
N MET A 72 11.57 6.21 4.36
CA MET A 72 10.11 6.05 4.25
C MET A 72 9.74 5.08 3.13
N LEU A 73 8.62 4.38 3.28
CA LEU A 73 8.11 3.44 2.28
C LEU A 73 6.72 3.87 1.85
N MET A 74 6.55 4.16 0.58
CA MET A 74 5.27 4.51 -0.03
C MET A 74 4.64 3.26 -0.63
N VAL A 75 3.34 3.09 -0.41
CA VAL A 75 2.48 2.17 -1.15
C VAL A 75 1.59 3.02 -2.04
N ALA A 76 1.74 2.87 -3.34
CA ALA A 76 0.87 3.52 -4.32
C ALA A 76 0.01 2.45 -5.00
N VAL A 77 -1.28 2.74 -5.15
CA VAL A 77 -2.21 1.90 -5.92
C VAL A 77 -2.84 2.72 -7.01
N SER A 78 -2.99 2.13 -8.19
CA SER A 78 -3.65 2.76 -9.33
C SER A 78 -4.62 1.81 -9.99
N GLY A 79 -5.63 2.33 -10.67
CA GLY A 79 -6.59 1.50 -11.41
C GLY A 79 -7.59 2.29 -12.24
N THR A 80 -8.41 1.57 -13.00
CA THR A 80 -9.46 2.15 -13.83
C THR A 80 -10.82 1.96 -13.17
N ALA A 81 -11.38 3.05 -12.64
CA ALA A 81 -12.75 3.09 -12.16
C ALA A 81 -13.73 2.98 -13.34
N VAL A 82 -14.64 2.01 -13.28
CA VAL A 82 -15.61 1.69 -14.33
C VAL A 82 -17.02 1.54 -13.77
N ARG A 83 -18.01 1.65 -14.66
CA ARG A 83 -19.41 1.30 -14.37
C ARG A 83 -19.80 0.12 -15.22
N ILE A 84 -20.24 -0.95 -14.58
CA ILE A 84 -20.71 -2.20 -15.19
C ILE A 84 -22.16 -2.50 -14.82
#